data_AF-A0A952Q7T4-F1
#
_entry.id   AF-A0A952Q7T4-F1
#
_cell.length_a   1.000
_cell.length_b   1.000
_cell.length_c   1.000
_cell.angle_alpha   90.00
_cell.angle_beta   90.00
_cell.angle_gamma   90.00
#
_symmetry.space_group_name_H-M   'P 1'
#
loop_
_entity.id
_entity.type
_entity.pdbx_description
1 polymer ?
#
loop_
_entity_poly.entity_id
_entity_poly.type
_entity_poly.pdbx_seq_one_letter_code
_entity_poly.pdbx_strand_id
1 'polypeptide(L)'
;MAYAQIARVQATFDERHVRNPHAVPIFAFWVAVCIVLVSTIAPDSRADALTLSAPGPAGAAQQFTVSGDWAHTVSRDSYGATEKPKPAVAPSAGRPDPGTAKEIAWGLLQGRGWGESEYDCLVALWTKESNWNVYAENRSSGAYGIPQALPGSKMATAGDDWRTNPQTQIVWGLSYIAGRYGTPCGAWDHFLRKNWY
;
A
#
# COMPACT_ATOMS: atom_id res chain seq x y z
N MET A 1 0.36 -10.34 -52.68
CA MET A 1 0.88 -11.27 -51.66
C MET A 1 0.89 -10.69 -50.22
N ALA A 2 0.19 -9.58 -49.93
CA ALA A 2 0.19 -8.94 -48.60
C ALA A 2 -1.01 -9.32 -47.71
N TYR A 3 -2.05 -9.98 -48.24
CA TYR A 3 -3.25 -10.34 -47.47
C TYR A 3 -3.15 -11.68 -46.70
N ALA A 4 -2.13 -12.50 -46.97
CA ALA A 4 -2.00 -13.81 -46.34
C ALA A 4 -1.21 -13.80 -45.02
N GLN A 5 -0.52 -12.69 -44.69
CA GLN A 5 0.27 -12.56 -43.45
C GLN A 5 -0.55 -12.03 -42.26
N ILE A 6 -1.70 -11.40 -42.50
CA ILE A 6 -2.56 -10.86 -41.45
C ILE A 6 -3.36 -11.98 -40.74
N ALA A 7 -3.69 -13.07 -41.45
CA ALA A 7 -4.44 -14.18 -40.88
C ALA A 7 -3.63 -15.09 -39.94
N ARG A 8 -2.28 -15.08 -40.01
CA ARG A 8 -1.43 -15.94 -39.17
C ARG A 8 -1.09 -15.37 -37.79
N VAL A 9 -1.26 -14.06 -37.59
CA VAL A 9 -1.00 -13.41 -36.28
C VAL A 9 -2.22 -13.53 -35.34
N GLN A 10 -3.42 -13.76 -35.88
CA GLN A 10 -4.62 -13.96 -35.05
C GLN A 10 -4.73 -15.36 -34.42
N ALA A 11 -3.95 -16.34 -34.89
CA ALA A 11 -4.05 -17.72 -34.41
C ALA A 11 -3.22 -18.03 -33.15
N THR A 12 -2.35 -17.12 -32.70
CA THR A 12 -1.53 -17.29 -31.48
C THR A 12 -2.13 -16.57 -30.26
N PHE A 13 -3.32 -15.96 -30.40
CA PHE A 13 -4.01 -15.23 -29.34
C PHE A 13 -5.21 -15.99 -28.77
N ASP A 14 -5.16 -17.33 -28.79
CA ASP A 14 -6.26 -18.18 -28.34
C ASP A 14 -5.82 -19.26 -27.33
N GLU A 15 -4.77 -18.98 -26.55
CA GLU A 15 -4.65 -19.60 -25.22
C GLU A 15 -5.63 -18.90 -24.26
N ARG A 16 -6.91 -19.24 -24.43
CA ARG A 16 -7.93 -19.02 -23.42
C ARG A 16 -7.41 -19.62 -22.12
N HIS A 17 -7.05 -18.75 -21.17
CA HIS A 17 -6.95 -19.15 -19.77
C HIS A 17 -8.31 -19.72 -19.38
N VAL A 18 -8.42 -21.05 -19.39
CA VAL A 18 -9.60 -21.77 -18.91
C VAL A 18 -9.66 -21.53 -17.41
N ARG A 19 -10.39 -20.50 -17.00
CA ARG A 19 -10.71 -20.28 -15.59
C ARG A 19 -11.48 -21.49 -15.13
N ASN A 20 -10.92 -22.28 -14.21
CA ASN A 20 -11.64 -23.40 -13.61
C ASN A 20 -12.90 -22.82 -12.93
N PRO A 21 -14.12 -23.16 -13.40
CA PRO A 21 -15.36 -22.59 -12.87
C PRO A 21 -15.57 -22.92 -11.39
N HIS A 22 -14.85 -23.93 -10.87
CA HIS A 22 -14.90 -24.35 -9.48
C HIS A 22 -13.89 -23.63 -8.57
N ALA A 23 -12.93 -22.87 -9.12
CA ALA A 23 -11.89 -22.22 -8.31
C ALA A 23 -12.46 -21.17 -7.33
N VAL A 24 -13.41 -20.36 -7.80
CA VAL A 24 -14.06 -19.31 -7.00
C VAL A 24 -14.98 -19.90 -5.91
N PRO A 25 -15.88 -20.86 -6.18
CA PRO A 25 -16.73 -21.42 -5.13
C PRO A 25 -15.94 -22.25 -4.11
N ILE A 26 -14.88 -22.96 -4.52
CA ILE A 26 -14.01 -23.71 -3.59
C ILE A 26 -13.26 -22.74 -2.65
N PHE A 27 -12.69 -21.67 -3.19
CA PHE A 27 -12.01 -20.66 -2.38
C PHE A 27 -12.97 -20.00 -1.38
N ALA A 28 -14.17 -19.62 -1.83
CA ALA A 28 -15.19 -19.02 -0.96
C ALA A 28 -15.63 -19.97 0.18
N PHE A 29 -15.78 -21.26 -0.11
CA PHE A 29 -16.12 -22.28 0.89
C PHE A 29 -15.05 -22.38 1.98
N TRP A 30 -13.77 -22.46 1.62
CA TRP A 30 -12.68 -22.56 2.59
C TRP A 30 -12.51 -21.29 3.43
N VAL A 31 -12.72 -20.09 2.86
CA VAL A 31 -12.71 -18.83 3.63
C VAL A 31 -13.84 -18.80 4.66
N ALA A 32 -15.05 -19.23 4.29
CA ALA A 32 -16.18 -19.30 5.22
C ALA A 32 -15.93 -20.30 6.37
N VAL A 33 -15.37 -21.48 6.07
CA VAL A 33 -15.00 -22.48 7.08
C VAL A 33 -13.96 -21.91 8.07
N CYS A 34 -12.93 -21.21 7.58
CA CYS A 34 -11.92 -20.59 8.44
C CYS A 34 -12.51 -19.52 9.38
N ILE A 35 -13.46 -18.72 8.92
CA ILE A 35 -14.10 -17.67 9.73
C ILE A 35 -14.96 -18.29 10.85
N VAL A 36 -15.67 -19.39 10.56
CA VAL A 36 -16.49 -20.10 11.55
C VAL A 36 -15.63 -20.82 12.60
N LEU A 37 -14.49 -21.38 12.21
CA LEU A 37 -13.59 -22.08 13.13
C LEU A 37 -12.86 -21.14 14.11
N VAL A 38 -12.70 -19.86 13.79
CA VAL A 38 -12.12 -18.84 14.70
C VAL A 38 -13.07 -18.48 15.85
N SER A 39 -14.37 -18.76 15.74
CA SER A 39 -15.38 -18.31 16.71
C SER A 39 -15.72 -19.32 17.82
N THR A 40 -15.04 -20.46 17.94
CA THR A 40 -15.35 -21.48 18.97
C THR A 40 -14.44 -21.46 20.21
N ILE A 41 -13.67 -20.39 20.43
CA ILE A 41 -13.02 -20.15 21.72
C ILE A 41 -14.03 -19.39 22.59
N ALA A 42 -14.61 -20.07 23.58
CA ALA A 42 -15.51 -19.45 24.55
C ALA A 42 -14.79 -18.27 25.25
N PRO A 43 -15.37 -17.05 25.28
CA PRO A 43 -14.74 -15.92 25.95
C PRO A 43 -14.88 -15.96 27.47
N ASP A 44 -15.64 -16.91 28.04
CA ASP A 44 -16.06 -16.83 29.43
C ASP A 44 -15.71 -18.10 30.22
N SER A 45 -14.42 -18.29 30.51
CA SER A 45 -14.01 -19.03 31.72
C SER A 45 -14.05 -18.07 32.91
N ARG A 46 -15.24 -17.61 33.29
CA ARG A 46 -15.43 -16.93 34.57
C ARG A 46 -15.54 -17.99 35.65
N ALA A 47 -14.65 -17.93 36.64
CA ALA A 47 -14.75 -18.73 37.84
C ALA A 47 -15.96 -18.24 38.64
N ASP A 48 -17.08 -18.95 38.56
CA ASP A 48 -18.22 -18.74 39.47
C ASP A 48 -17.82 -19.25 40.85
N ALA A 49 -17.51 -18.33 41.76
CA ALA A 49 -17.33 -18.65 43.17
C ALA A 49 -18.71 -18.92 43.80
N LEU A 50 -18.95 -20.18 44.17
CA LEU A 50 -20.15 -20.58 44.90
C LEU A 50 -20.14 -19.92 46.29
N THR A 51 -21.07 -19.01 46.55
CA THR A 51 -21.25 -18.45 47.90
C THR A 51 -21.98 -19.44 48.78
N LEU A 52 -21.25 -20.12 49.68
CA LEU A 52 -21.83 -20.87 50.77
C LEU A 52 -22.42 -19.87 51.79
N SER A 53 -23.75 -19.72 51.80
CA SER A 53 -24.44 -18.91 52.81
C SER A 53 -24.60 -19.73 54.10
N ALA A 54 -23.92 -19.31 55.16
CA ALA A 54 -24.16 -19.81 56.52
C ALA A 54 -25.25 -18.94 57.19
N PRO A 55 -26.28 -19.52 57.83
CA PRO A 55 -27.34 -18.75 58.46
C PRO A 55 -26.86 -18.18 59.81
N GLY A 56 -26.62 -16.86 59.86
CA GLY A 56 -26.40 -16.09 61.08
C GLY A 56 -27.60 -15.18 61.38
N PRO A 57 -27.88 -14.85 62.65
CA PRO A 57 -29.16 -14.28 63.06
C PRO A 57 -29.32 -12.82 62.59
N ALA A 58 -30.56 -12.49 62.22
CA ALA A 58 -30.98 -11.17 61.78
C ALA A 58 -30.75 -10.10 62.86
N GLY A 59 -29.77 -9.21 62.62
CA GLY A 59 -29.52 -8.03 63.44
C GLY A 59 -29.08 -6.87 62.56
N ALA A 60 -29.91 -5.81 62.53
CA ALA A 60 -29.72 -4.49 61.95
C ALA A 60 -28.77 -4.39 60.73
N ALA A 61 -29.35 -4.22 59.53
CA ALA A 61 -28.60 -3.89 58.33
C ALA A 61 -27.74 -2.62 58.56
N GLN A 62 -26.43 -2.79 58.68
CA GLN A 62 -25.50 -1.66 58.63
C GLN A 62 -25.40 -1.20 57.17
N GLN A 63 -25.90 0.00 56.89
CA GLN A 63 -25.60 0.70 55.65
C GLN A 63 -24.17 1.25 55.73
N PHE A 64 -23.31 0.75 54.86
CA PHE A 64 -21.97 1.28 54.65
C PHE A 64 -22.03 2.30 53.51
N THR A 65 -22.15 3.58 53.86
CA THR A 65 -22.07 4.68 52.89
C THR A 65 -20.60 4.91 52.55
N VAL A 66 -20.15 4.44 51.38
CA VAL A 66 -18.81 4.79 50.89
C VAL A 66 -18.80 6.29 50.58
N SER A 67 -18.12 7.05 51.42
CA SER A 67 -17.85 8.46 51.19
C SER A 67 -16.66 8.55 50.23
N GLY A 68 -16.92 8.82 48.96
CA GLY A 68 -15.87 9.03 47.96
C GLY A 68 -16.44 9.22 46.55
N ASP A 69 -15.97 10.24 45.85
CA ASP A 69 -16.20 10.43 44.42
C ASP A 69 -15.61 9.25 43.64
N TRP A 70 -16.45 8.47 42.99
CA TRP A 70 -16.00 7.39 42.11
C TRP A 70 -15.66 7.97 40.74
N ALA A 71 -14.38 8.27 40.51
CA ALA A 71 -13.89 8.66 39.21
C ALA A 71 -13.67 7.40 38.34
N HIS A 72 -14.44 7.27 37.26
CA HIS A 72 -14.17 6.29 36.21
C HIS A 72 -13.04 6.82 35.30
N THR A 73 -11.80 6.44 35.57
CA THR A 73 -10.68 6.73 34.65
C THR A 73 -10.71 5.75 33.48
N VAL A 74 -11.19 6.22 32.32
CA VAL A 74 -11.04 5.50 31.05
C VAL A 74 -9.60 5.68 30.58
N SER A 75 -8.74 4.69 30.84
CA SER A 75 -7.41 4.62 30.24
C SER A 75 -7.54 3.98 28.86
N ARG A 76 -7.33 4.75 27.79
CA ARG A 76 -7.20 4.19 26.44
C ARG A 76 -5.84 3.52 26.34
N ASP A 77 -5.82 2.27 25.90
CA ASP A 77 -4.58 1.57 25.57
C ASP A 77 -3.75 2.42 24.59
N SER A 78 -2.48 2.62 24.92
CA SER A 78 -1.55 3.34 24.06
C SER A 78 -1.13 2.45 22.89
N TYR A 79 -1.51 2.85 21.68
CA TYR A 79 -0.91 2.27 20.48
C TYR A 79 0.45 2.95 20.26
N GLY A 80 1.52 2.16 20.30
CA GLY A 80 2.84 2.62 19.87
C GLY A 80 2.83 2.86 18.37
N ALA A 81 2.56 4.10 17.94
CA ALA A 81 2.88 4.52 16.58
C ALA A 81 4.40 4.65 16.52
N THR A 82 5.09 3.64 15.98
CA THR A 82 6.49 3.80 15.61
C THR A 82 6.53 4.85 14.50
N GLU A 83 7.05 6.04 14.77
CA GLU A 83 7.31 7.00 13.70
C GLU A 83 8.21 6.31 12.66
N LYS A 84 7.75 6.30 11.41
CA LYS A 84 8.56 5.85 10.28
C LYS A 84 9.87 6.63 10.34
N PRO A 85 11.05 5.98 10.25
CA PRO A 85 12.33 6.67 10.31
C PRO A 85 12.31 7.90 9.40
N LYS A 86 12.74 9.05 9.92
CA LYS A 86 12.85 10.29 9.15
C LYS A 86 13.59 9.97 7.84
N PRO A 87 12.96 10.13 6.67
CA PRO A 87 13.59 9.77 5.43
C PRO A 87 14.90 10.55 5.25
N ALA A 88 15.90 9.88 4.68
CA ALA A 88 17.15 10.54 4.31
C ALA A 88 16.85 11.78 3.44
N VAL A 89 17.43 12.92 3.81
CA VAL A 89 17.15 14.21 3.20
C VAL A 89 17.63 14.18 1.75
N ALA A 90 16.69 14.22 0.80
CA ALA A 90 17.00 14.40 -0.61
C ALA A 90 17.47 15.84 -0.88
N PRO A 91 18.30 16.07 -1.92
CA PRO A 91 18.60 17.42 -2.38
C PRO A 91 17.32 18.17 -2.75
N SER A 92 17.25 19.45 -2.40
CA SER A 92 16.11 20.28 -2.80
C SER A 92 16.04 20.38 -4.32
N ALA A 93 14.88 20.06 -4.87
CA ALA A 93 14.62 20.06 -6.30
C ALA A 93 14.17 21.43 -6.83
N GLY A 94 13.70 22.31 -5.93
CA GLY A 94 13.11 23.59 -6.27
C GLY A 94 11.79 23.46 -7.04
N ARG A 95 11.18 24.60 -7.40
CA ARG A 95 9.94 24.59 -8.19
C ARG A 95 10.22 24.07 -9.61
N PRO A 96 9.41 23.13 -10.15
CA PRO A 96 9.57 22.67 -11.52
C PRO A 96 9.25 23.76 -12.54
N ASP A 97 9.97 23.72 -13.67
CA ASP A 97 9.67 24.57 -14.82
C ASP A 97 8.38 24.13 -15.53
N PRO A 98 7.55 25.07 -16.02
CA PRO A 98 6.32 24.75 -16.76
C PRO A 98 6.57 23.89 -18.01
N GLY A 99 5.67 22.97 -18.30
CA GLY A 99 5.72 22.08 -19.46
C GLY A 99 6.69 20.89 -19.32
N THR A 100 7.32 20.71 -18.16
CA THR A 100 8.25 19.61 -17.91
C THR A 100 7.56 18.39 -17.30
N ALA A 101 8.17 17.21 -17.45
CA ALA A 101 7.73 16.00 -16.75
C ALA A 101 7.72 16.20 -15.21
N LYS A 102 8.61 17.04 -14.69
CA LYS A 102 8.68 17.38 -13.27
C LYS A 102 7.46 18.19 -12.81
N GLU A 103 6.94 19.10 -13.64
CA GLU A 103 5.70 19.82 -13.36
C GLU A 103 4.50 18.86 -13.29
N ILE A 104 4.40 17.93 -14.24
CA ILE A 104 3.35 16.90 -14.24
C ILE A 104 3.41 16.09 -12.95
N ALA A 105 4.60 15.66 -12.55
CA ALA A 105 4.79 14.93 -11.29
C ALA A 105 4.39 15.78 -10.08
N TRP A 106 4.78 17.05 -10.04
CA TRP A 106 4.42 17.98 -8.97
C TRP A 106 2.90 18.09 -8.78
N GLY A 107 2.14 18.30 -9.86
CA GLY A 107 0.67 18.33 -9.79
C GLY A 107 0.07 17.01 -9.29
N LEU A 108 0.60 15.88 -9.74
CA LEU A 108 0.15 14.55 -9.32
C LEU A 108 0.50 14.23 -7.85
N LEU A 109 1.64 14.70 -7.34
CA LEU A 109 2.02 14.61 -5.93
C LEU A 109 1.05 15.40 -5.05
N GLN A 110 0.75 16.65 -5.44
CA GLN A 110 -0.20 17.49 -4.71
C GLN A 110 -1.58 16.85 -4.63
N GLY A 111 -2.08 16.27 -5.73
CA GLY A 111 -3.35 15.53 -5.74
C GLY A 111 -3.37 14.30 -4.83
N ARG A 112 -2.20 13.78 -4.43
CA ARG A 112 -2.05 12.66 -3.48
C ARG A 112 -1.83 13.12 -2.04
N GLY A 113 -1.79 14.43 -1.78
CA GLY A 113 -1.46 14.98 -0.46
C GLY A 113 0.02 14.89 -0.09
N TRP A 114 0.90 14.68 -1.08
CA TRP A 114 2.34 14.67 -0.87
C TRP A 114 2.92 16.07 -1.07
N GLY A 115 3.68 16.53 -0.07
CA GLY A 115 4.27 17.86 -0.04
C GLY A 115 5.63 17.95 -0.74
N GLU A 116 6.26 19.11 -0.60
CA GLU A 116 7.55 19.45 -1.23
C GLU A 116 8.67 18.45 -0.88
N SER A 117 8.74 17.97 0.36
CA SER A 117 9.74 16.98 0.76
C SER A 117 9.65 15.67 -0.03
N GLU A 118 8.43 15.22 -0.32
CA GLU A 118 8.20 14.01 -1.12
C GLU A 118 8.56 14.25 -2.59
N TYR A 119 8.35 15.46 -3.08
CA TYR A 119 8.79 15.85 -4.40
C TYR A 119 10.33 15.88 -4.53
N ASP A 120 11.04 16.43 -3.54
CA ASP A 120 12.51 16.43 -3.53
C ASP A 120 13.07 15.00 -3.61
N CYS A 121 12.50 14.09 -2.82
CA CYS A 121 12.84 12.67 -2.86
C CYS A 121 12.55 12.04 -4.23
N LEU A 122 11.39 12.32 -4.82
CA LEU A 122 11.01 11.82 -6.14
C LEU A 122 11.98 12.30 -7.22
N VAL A 123 12.32 13.59 -7.20
CA VAL A 123 13.26 14.20 -8.16
C VAL A 123 14.63 13.59 -8.03
N ALA A 124 15.16 13.44 -6.82
CA ALA A 124 16.44 12.78 -6.60
C ALA A 124 16.43 11.34 -7.15
N LEU A 125 15.37 10.59 -6.84
CA LEU A 125 15.20 9.20 -7.25
C LEU A 125 15.17 9.05 -8.77
N TRP A 126 14.20 9.69 -9.45
CA TRP A 126 14.06 9.55 -10.90
C TRP A 126 15.16 10.25 -11.71
N THR A 127 15.89 11.19 -11.09
CA THR A 127 17.13 11.71 -11.67
C THR A 127 18.20 10.62 -11.76
N LYS A 128 18.34 9.77 -10.73
CA LYS A 128 19.26 8.63 -10.74
C LYS A 128 18.83 7.51 -11.70
N GLU A 129 17.54 7.30 -11.85
CA GLU A 129 17.00 6.25 -12.72
C GLU A 129 17.16 6.55 -14.21
N SER A 130 16.73 7.73 -14.63
CA SER A 130 16.59 8.05 -16.07
C SER A 130 16.96 9.47 -16.43
N ASN A 131 17.37 10.27 -15.44
CA ASN A 131 17.44 11.73 -15.58
C ASN A 131 16.15 12.34 -16.15
N TRP A 132 14.99 11.81 -15.72
CA TRP A 132 13.65 12.23 -16.18
C TRP A 132 13.40 12.05 -17.69
N ASN A 133 14.16 11.19 -18.38
CA ASN A 133 13.97 10.92 -19.80
C ASN A 133 12.87 9.86 -20.04
N VAL A 134 11.79 10.28 -20.70
CA VAL A 134 10.63 9.46 -21.10
C VAL A 134 11.02 8.26 -21.97
N TYR A 135 12.11 8.39 -22.73
CA TYR A 135 12.62 7.39 -23.66
C TYR A 135 13.84 6.64 -23.12
N ALA A 136 14.20 6.80 -21.84
CA ALA A 136 15.33 6.09 -21.26
C ALA A 136 15.09 4.58 -21.32
N GLU A 137 15.99 3.86 -21.99
CA GLU A 137 15.93 2.41 -22.11
C GLU A 137 17.28 1.81 -21.75
N ASN A 138 17.29 0.92 -20.75
CA ASN A 138 18.45 0.11 -20.46
C ASN A 138 18.43 -1.13 -21.36
N ARG A 139 19.26 -1.15 -22.39
CA ARG A 139 19.31 -2.26 -23.38
C ARG A 139 19.63 -3.63 -22.77
N SER A 140 20.31 -3.67 -21.64
CA SER A 140 20.68 -4.95 -21.01
C SER A 140 19.53 -5.54 -20.19
N SER A 141 18.76 -4.71 -19.48
CA SER A 141 17.69 -5.18 -18.60
C SER A 141 16.29 -5.05 -19.22
N GLY A 142 16.10 -4.14 -20.17
CA GLY A 142 14.79 -3.76 -20.72
C GLY A 142 13.99 -2.80 -19.83
N ALA A 143 14.62 -2.19 -18.82
CA ALA A 143 13.99 -1.15 -18.00
C ALA A 143 13.69 0.10 -18.86
N TYR A 144 12.51 0.70 -18.69
CA TYR A 144 12.02 1.76 -19.58
C TYR A 144 11.43 2.97 -18.85
N GLY A 145 11.66 4.14 -19.44
CA GLY A 145 11.00 5.40 -19.11
C GLY A 145 11.53 6.09 -17.86
N ILE A 146 10.80 7.13 -17.43
CA ILE A 146 11.13 7.92 -16.24
C ILE A 146 11.37 7.04 -14.99
N PRO A 147 10.45 6.10 -14.64
CA PRO A 147 10.61 5.29 -13.44
C PRO A 147 11.51 4.06 -13.63
N GLN A 148 12.05 3.82 -14.84
CA GLN A 148 12.79 2.61 -15.20
C GLN A 148 12.02 1.31 -14.90
N ALA A 149 10.77 1.24 -15.37
CA ALA A 149 9.87 0.10 -15.14
C ALA A 149 10.39 -1.19 -15.80
N LEU A 150 10.31 -2.32 -15.08
CA LEU A 150 10.76 -3.63 -15.57
C LEU A 150 9.66 -4.73 -15.45
N PRO A 151 9.17 -5.30 -16.58
CA PRO A 151 9.28 -4.75 -17.94
C PRO A 151 8.49 -3.43 -18.08
N GLY A 152 8.91 -2.59 -19.03
CA GLY A 152 8.25 -1.31 -19.32
C GLY A 152 6.75 -1.45 -19.64
N SER A 153 6.34 -2.58 -20.23
CA SER A 153 4.95 -2.89 -20.56
C SER A 153 4.00 -2.91 -19.36
N LYS A 154 4.51 -3.01 -18.12
CA LYS A 154 3.69 -2.85 -16.91
C LYS A 154 3.01 -1.48 -16.85
N MET A 155 3.61 -0.45 -17.45
CA MET A 155 3.03 0.90 -17.50
C MET A 155 1.75 0.97 -18.35
N ALA A 156 1.46 -0.04 -19.17
CA ALA A 156 0.21 -0.12 -19.93
C ALA A 156 -1.04 -0.14 -19.04
N THR A 157 -0.92 -0.52 -17.75
CA THR A 157 -2.05 -0.46 -16.81
C THR A 157 -2.46 0.98 -16.46
N ALA A 158 -1.59 1.96 -16.71
CA ALA A 158 -1.90 3.38 -16.55
C ALA A 158 -2.37 4.05 -17.86
N GLY A 159 -2.09 3.44 -19.02
CA GLY A 159 -2.48 3.95 -20.33
C GLY A 159 -1.72 3.27 -21.48
N ASP A 160 -2.37 3.09 -22.62
CA ASP A 160 -1.81 2.41 -23.79
C ASP A 160 -0.63 3.18 -24.43
N ASP A 161 -0.55 4.49 -24.18
CA ASP A 161 0.48 5.41 -24.68
C ASP A 161 1.73 5.51 -23.79
N TRP A 162 1.89 4.58 -22.83
CA TRP A 162 2.95 4.56 -21.82
C TRP A 162 4.37 4.72 -22.37
N ARG A 163 4.60 4.33 -23.62
CA ARG A 163 5.93 4.36 -24.23
C ARG A 163 6.40 5.78 -24.55
N THR A 164 5.48 6.72 -24.76
CA THR A 164 5.83 8.09 -25.19
C THR A 164 5.21 9.18 -24.31
N ASN A 165 4.26 8.83 -23.45
CA ASN A 165 3.58 9.79 -22.60
C ASN A 165 4.21 9.87 -21.19
N PRO A 166 4.86 11.00 -20.81
CA PRO A 166 5.42 11.18 -19.47
C PRO A 166 4.37 11.07 -18.37
N GLN A 167 3.16 11.58 -18.59
CA GLN A 167 2.09 11.54 -17.59
C GLN A 167 1.72 10.09 -17.27
N THR A 168 1.56 9.24 -18.28
CA THR A 168 1.27 7.81 -18.10
C THR A 168 2.38 7.11 -17.31
N GLN A 169 3.64 7.38 -17.63
CA GLN A 169 4.79 6.82 -16.90
C GLN A 169 4.83 7.29 -15.45
N ILE A 170 4.58 8.59 -15.20
CA ILE A 170 4.56 9.17 -13.85
C ILE A 170 3.40 8.60 -13.04
N VAL A 171 2.19 8.50 -13.60
CA VAL A 171 1.01 7.93 -12.91
C VAL A 171 1.28 6.49 -12.48
N TRP A 172 1.85 5.68 -13.37
CA TRP A 172 2.24 4.32 -13.03
C TRP A 172 3.33 4.29 -11.95
N GLY A 173 4.40 5.07 -12.13
CA GLY A 173 5.54 5.12 -11.22
C GLY A 173 5.15 5.56 -9.80
N LEU A 174 4.32 6.60 -9.67
CA LEU A 174 3.81 7.05 -8.37
C LEU A 174 2.92 6.00 -7.70
N SER A 175 2.15 5.25 -8.49
CA SER A 175 1.30 4.17 -7.96
C SER A 175 2.13 2.98 -7.49
N TYR A 176 3.20 2.64 -8.22
CA TYR A 176 4.17 1.65 -7.79
C TYR A 176 4.89 2.06 -6.50
N ILE A 177 5.34 3.32 -6.41
CA ILE A 177 5.95 3.89 -5.21
C ILE A 177 4.99 3.83 -4.01
N ALA A 178 3.73 4.24 -4.19
CA ALA A 178 2.72 4.17 -3.14
C ALA A 178 2.52 2.72 -2.65
N GLY A 179 2.37 1.77 -3.58
CA GLY A 179 2.10 0.37 -3.24
C GLY A 179 3.27 -0.35 -2.56
N ARG A 180 4.52 0.00 -2.91
CA ARG A 180 5.71 -0.72 -2.43
C ARG A 180 6.46 -0.02 -1.30
N TYR A 181 6.47 1.32 -1.29
CA TYR A 181 7.26 2.13 -0.35
C TYR A 181 6.41 3.07 0.50
N GLY A 182 5.13 3.21 0.17
CA GLY A 182 4.19 4.13 0.80
C GLY A 182 4.34 5.57 0.31
N THR A 183 5.57 6.09 0.23
CA THR A 183 5.86 7.46 -0.21
C THR A 183 7.14 7.55 -1.05
N PRO A 184 7.30 8.58 -1.89
CA PRO A 184 8.55 8.86 -2.61
C PRO A 184 9.81 8.88 -1.73
N CYS A 185 9.74 9.48 -0.55
CA CYS A 185 10.85 9.49 0.40
C CYS A 185 11.10 8.11 1.00
N GLY A 186 10.07 7.27 1.17
CA GLY A 186 10.25 5.86 1.51
C GLY A 186 10.99 5.09 0.41
N ALA A 187 10.73 5.39 -0.86
CA ALA A 187 11.44 4.80 -2.00
C ALA A 187 12.88 5.29 -2.07
N TRP A 188 13.12 6.59 -1.85
CA TRP A 188 14.46 7.18 -1.82
C TRP A 188 15.33 6.59 -0.70
N ASP A 189 14.79 6.45 0.50
CA ASP A 189 15.51 5.81 1.61
C ASP A 189 15.86 4.34 1.30
N HIS A 190 14.96 3.61 0.65
CA HIS A 190 15.25 2.26 0.17
C HIS A 190 16.36 2.27 -0.88
N PHE A 191 16.29 3.18 -1.86
CA PHE A 191 17.31 3.36 -2.89
C PHE A 191 18.69 3.62 -2.29
N LEU A 192 18.81 4.51 -1.31
CA LEU A 192 20.11 4.78 -0.66
C LEU A 192 20.71 3.55 0.04
N ARG A 193 19.88 2.65 0.56
CA ARG A 193 20.33 1.43 1.26
C ARG A 193 20.61 0.26 0.34
N LYS A 194 19.90 0.17 -0.79
CA LYS A 194 19.88 -1.01 -1.65
C LYS A 194 20.38 -0.77 -3.08
N ASN A 195 20.51 0.49 -3.47
CA ASN A 195 20.83 0.93 -4.83
C ASN A 195 19.79 0.49 -5.87
N TRP A 196 18.54 0.27 -5.43
CA TRP A 196 17.35 0.00 -6.24
C TRP A 196 16.07 0.38 -5.48
N TYR A 197 14.97 0.59 -6.20
CA TYR A 197 13.61 0.73 -5.67
C TYR A 197 12.60 0.04 -6.62
#